data_AF-A0AAN4VW44-F1
#
_entry.id   AF-A0AAN4VW44-F1
#
_cell.length_a   1.000
_cell.length_b   1.000
_cell.length_c   1.000
_cell.angle_alpha   90.00
_cell.angle_beta   90.00
_cell.angle_gamma   90.00
#
_symmetry.space_group_name_H-M   'P 1'
#
loop_
_entity.id
_entity.type
_entity.pdbx_description
1 polymer ?
#
loop_
_entity_poly.entity_id
_entity_poly.type
_entity_poly.pdbx_seq_one_letter_code
_entity_poly.pdbx_strand_id
1 'polypeptide(L)'
;MGKFFFNINKMTILENILDLRQEDWDYYASVDGKYLENPFSSYIPHREFIERFFERAGKEGVLRSINPQLSPQNGDIEHTNSIFFLGILLAKTWRNDSSSFFIGESPLGYQIFPFLWFLICLTHDLTTDVENEDQLLESIRDIETLKQHLKCRRILPLKDINSVPDVLLNAIPHYLNWKLNNPPKGLEKHVDHGIYAGFKMYDKLVKNREYRQRRIREKKEKKSLFWQKELNEQYAKASQVVATHNIWFNNPDYNKENGLDDLNKQENVRFDDYPLYVLFCIVDTIDPVKNVWRNYQGAKMPHSEKILKGIAINVGERSLTMQNKDLTEADFNRIRLATASLPSWLAVSVHLDNASIKINILTK
;
A
#
# COMPACT_ATOMS: atom_id res chain seq x y z
N MET A 1 19.33 -40.32 -10.36
CA MET A 1 18.39 -39.27 -9.91
C MET A 1 19.03 -38.54 -8.73
N GLY A 2 19.83 -37.51 -9.02
CA GLY A 2 20.46 -36.69 -7.98
C GLY A 2 19.52 -35.59 -7.52
N LYS A 3 19.17 -35.58 -6.23
CA LYS A 3 18.53 -34.44 -5.58
C LYS A 3 19.54 -33.29 -5.55
N PHE A 4 19.42 -32.33 -6.46
CA PHE A 4 20.08 -31.04 -6.32
C PHE A 4 19.38 -30.26 -5.20
N PHE A 5 19.84 -30.44 -3.97
CA PHE A 5 19.62 -29.45 -2.93
C PHE A 5 20.52 -28.26 -3.22
N PHE A 6 20.01 -27.27 -3.97
CA PHE A 6 20.57 -25.93 -3.91
C PHE A 6 20.20 -25.33 -2.56
N ASN A 7 21.04 -25.61 -1.56
CA ASN A 7 21.00 -24.96 -0.27
C ASN A 7 21.70 -23.60 -0.41
N ILE A 8 21.09 -22.69 -1.17
CA ILE A 8 21.42 -21.26 -1.08
C ILE A 8 20.82 -20.82 0.24
N ASN A 9 21.64 -20.31 1.15
CA ASN A 9 21.19 -19.78 2.42
C ASN A 9 20.30 -18.56 2.14
N LYS A 10 18.98 -18.77 2.00
CA LYS A 10 18.03 -17.71 1.70
C LYS A 10 17.91 -16.81 2.92
N MET A 11 18.29 -15.55 2.76
CA MET A 11 18.13 -14.52 3.79
C MET A 11 16.65 -14.36 4.17
N THR A 12 16.43 -14.04 5.43
CA THR A 12 15.11 -13.70 5.97
C THR A 12 14.61 -12.37 5.40
N ILE A 13 13.31 -12.10 5.51
CA ILE A 13 12.77 -10.79 5.11
C ILE A 13 13.46 -9.69 5.89
N LEU A 14 13.63 -9.87 7.21
CA LEU A 14 14.34 -8.90 8.05
C LEU A 14 15.78 -8.67 7.56
N GLU A 15 16.55 -9.73 7.32
CA GLU A 15 17.93 -9.61 6.82
C GLU A 15 18.00 -8.85 5.50
N ASN A 16 17.10 -9.14 4.55
CA ASN A 16 17.02 -8.38 3.29
C ASN A 16 16.68 -6.90 3.52
N ILE A 17 15.78 -6.58 4.46
CA ILE A 17 15.42 -5.20 4.81
C ILE A 17 16.62 -4.46 5.41
N LEU A 18 17.41 -5.12 6.25
CA LEU A 18 18.61 -4.55 6.86
C LEU A 18 19.74 -4.32 5.84
N ASP A 19 19.78 -5.12 4.77
CA ASP A 19 20.76 -5.00 3.68
C ASP A 19 20.39 -3.95 2.62
N LEU A 20 19.19 -3.35 2.70
CA LEU A 20 18.80 -2.25 1.82
C LEU A 20 19.69 -1.03 2.08
N ARG A 21 20.23 -0.45 1.00
CA ARG A 21 20.97 0.80 1.09
C ARG A 21 20.00 1.93 1.43
N GLN A 22 20.47 2.94 2.13
CA GLN A 22 19.68 4.12 2.49
C GLN A 22 18.95 4.72 1.28
N GLU A 23 19.67 4.90 0.16
CA GLU A 23 19.16 5.44 -1.10
C GLU A 23 18.11 4.57 -1.82
N ASP A 24 17.96 3.30 -1.44
CA ASP A 24 16.95 2.42 -2.04
C ASP A 24 15.52 2.80 -1.57
N TRP A 25 15.38 3.34 -0.36
CA TRP A 25 14.08 3.62 0.27
C TRP A 25 13.92 5.08 0.74
N ASP A 26 14.99 5.73 1.20
CA ASP A 26 14.97 7.14 1.59
C ASP A 26 15.23 8.01 0.35
N TYR A 27 14.15 8.39 -0.33
CA TYR A 27 14.25 9.13 -1.59
C TYR A 27 14.88 10.53 -1.46
N TYR A 28 15.06 11.06 -0.25
CA TYR A 28 15.79 12.32 -0.05
C TYR A 28 17.26 12.11 0.33
N ALA A 29 17.71 10.88 0.58
CA ALA A 29 19.08 10.58 1.00
C ALA A 29 20.14 11.14 0.04
N SER A 30 19.88 11.08 -1.27
CA SER A 30 20.75 11.61 -2.32
C SER A 30 20.58 13.12 -2.56
N VAL A 31 19.58 13.77 -1.97
CA VAL A 31 19.21 15.16 -2.25
C VAL A 31 19.72 16.13 -1.20
N ASP A 32 19.51 15.83 0.09
CA ASP A 32 19.81 16.76 1.19
C ASP A 32 20.92 16.28 2.15
N GLY A 33 21.48 15.09 1.92
CA GLY A 33 22.54 14.49 2.73
C GLY A 33 22.13 14.14 4.17
N LYS A 34 20.82 14.19 4.49
CA LYS A 34 20.27 13.72 5.75
C LYS A 34 19.76 12.29 5.57
N TYR A 35 19.67 11.55 6.67
CA TYR A 35 19.22 10.16 6.64
C TYR A 35 18.14 9.94 7.68
N LEU A 36 17.10 9.22 7.27
CA LEU A 36 16.15 8.63 8.22
C LEU A 36 16.73 7.32 8.75
N GLU A 37 16.45 6.99 10.00
CA GLU A 37 16.81 5.70 10.56
C GLU A 37 15.77 4.65 10.12
N ASN A 38 16.22 3.45 9.74
CA ASN A 38 15.31 2.34 9.43
C ASN A 38 14.78 1.75 10.75
N PRO A 39 13.45 1.71 10.98
CA PRO A 39 12.85 1.28 12.25
C PRO A 39 13.09 -0.20 12.57
N PHE A 40 13.43 -1.02 11.57
CA PHE A 40 13.79 -2.43 11.78
C PHE A 40 15.26 -2.64 12.16
N SER A 41 16.11 -1.62 11.96
CA SER A 41 17.55 -1.64 12.27
C SER A 41 17.94 -0.84 13.50
N SER A 42 17.08 0.09 13.91
CA SER A 42 17.33 1.08 14.94
C SER A 42 16.31 0.92 16.07
N TYR A 43 16.56 1.56 17.20
CA TYR A 43 15.63 1.54 18.33
C TYR A 43 14.54 2.61 18.22
N ILE A 44 14.38 3.26 17.05
CA ILE A 44 13.31 4.25 16.88
C ILE A 44 11.95 3.54 16.82
N PRO A 45 10.91 4.06 17.48
CA PRO A 45 9.56 3.57 17.30
C PRO A 45 9.11 3.62 15.84
N HIS A 46 8.38 2.60 15.39
CA HIS A 46 7.79 2.55 14.04
C HIS A 46 6.94 3.77 13.69
N ARG A 47 6.20 4.30 14.67
CA ARG A 47 5.39 5.52 14.54
C ARG A 47 6.27 6.74 14.26
N GLU A 48 7.38 6.85 14.97
CA GLU A 48 8.31 7.97 14.83
C GLU A 48 8.96 7.96 13.44
N PHE A 49 9.26 6.79 12.87
CA PHE A 49 9.71 6.68 11.48
C PHE A 49 8.71 7.34 10.51
N ILE A 50 7.42 7.00 10.61
CA ILE A 50 6.37 7.56 9.75
C ILE A 50 6.29 9.09 9.93
N GLU A 51 6.24 9.57 11.17
CA GLU A 51 6.17 11.01 11.49
C GLU A 51 7.36 11.77 10.90
N ARG A 52 8.59 11.30 11.14
CA ARG A 52 9.83 11.90 10.61
C ARG A 52 9.86 11.89 9.08
N PHE A 53 9.37 10.83 8.44
CA PHE A 53 9.32 10.74 6.97
C PHE A 53 8.35 11.78 6.39
N PHE A 54 7.15 11.90 6.94
CA PHE A 54 6.19 12.93 6.52
C PHE A 54 6.70 14.35 6.78
N GLU A 55 7.34 14.60 7.92
CA GLU A 55 7.94 15.88 8.26
C GLU A 55 9.02 16.27 7.25
N ARG A 56 9.96 15.36 6.96
CA ARG A 56 11.00 15.59 5.96
C ARG A 56 10.42 15.88 4.57
N ALA A 57 9.31 15.22 4.23
CA ALA A 57 8.59 15.44 2.97
C ALA A 57 7.72 16.71 2.95
N GLY A 58 7.67 17.49 4.05
CA GLY A 58 6.83 18.68 4.21
C GLY A 58 5.33 18.38 4.20
N LYS A 59 4.95 17.17 4.60
CA LYS A 59 3.60 16.59 4.58
C LYS A 59 3.07 16.25 5.98
N GLU A 60 3.72 16.72 7.04
CA GLU A 60 3.30 16.53 8.43
C GLU A 60 1.85 17.01 8.69
N GLY A 61 1.44 18.10 8.02
CA GLY A 61 0.06 18.58 8.09
C GLY A 61 -0.95 17.68 7.37
N VAL A 62 -0.51 16.95 6.34
CA VAL A 62 -1.33 15.95 5.63
C VAL A 62 -1.55 14.75 6.55
N LEU A 63 -0.46 14.21 7.13
CA LEU A 63 -0.51 13.10 8.07
C LEU A 63 -1.49 13.36 9.21
N ARG A 64 -1.32 14.47 9.93
CA ARG A 64 -2.20 14.88 11.04
C ARG A 64 -3.66 15.09 10.61
N SER A 65 -3.90 15.40 9.34
CA SER A 65 -5.27 15.57 8.84
C SER A 65 -5.93 14.26 8.45
N ILE A 66 -5.15 13.25 8.08
CA ILE A 66 -5.63 11.90 7.73
C ILE A 66 -5.91 11.15 9.02
N ASN A 67 -4.90 11.05 9.89
CA ASN A 67 -4.97 10.41 11.20
C ASN A 67 -4.22 11.29 12.25
N PRO A 68 -4.95 12.10 13.03
CA PRO A 68 -4.34 13.02 14.00
C PRO A 68 -3.54 12.33 15.10
N GLN A 69 -3.94 11.12 15.49
CA GLN A 69 -3.33 10.41 16.61
C GLN A 69 -2.30 9.38 16.14
N LEU A 70 -2.28 9.04 14.83
CA LEU A 70 -1.71 7.77 14.37
C LEU A 70 -2.09 6.67 15.35
N SER A 71 -3.38 6.62 15.73
CA SER A 71 -3.91 5.67 16.68
C SER A 71 -3.62 4.28 16.11
N PRO A 72 -2.74 3.49 16.75
CA PRO A 72 -2.55 2.12 16.30
C PRO A 72 -3.82 1.36 16.65
N GLN A 73 -4.58 0.92 15.64
CA GLN A 73 -5.21 -0.38 15.82
C GLN A 73 -4.09 -1.42 15.67
N ASN A 74 -4.22 -2.50 16.44
CA ASN A 74 -3.21 -3.53 16.68
C ASN A 74 -2.31 -3.83 15.47
N GLY A 75 -1.14 -3.18 15.43
CA GLY A 75 -0.13 -3.49 14.43
C GLY A 75 -0.21 -2.78 13.07
N ASP A 76 -1.11 -1.83 12.89
CA ASP A 76 -1.24 -1.16 11.58
C ASP A 76 0.03 -0.36 11.22
N ILE A 77 0.74 0.15 12.22
CA ILE A 77 1.97 0.95 12.04
C ILE A 77 3.14 0.08 11.59
N GLU A 78 3.36 -1.07 12.23
CA GLU A 78 4.43 -1.98 11.86
C GLU A 78 4.11 -2.72 10.56
N HIS A 79 2.83 -3.03 10.29
CA HIS A 79 2.36 -3.49 8.98
C HIS A 79 2.72 -2.46 7.90
N THR A 80 2.33 -1.20 8.11
CA THR A 80 2.62 -0.08 7.21
C THR A 80 4.12 0.04 6.90
N ASN A 81 4.98 -0.08 7.91
CA ASN A 81 6.43 -0.05 7.70
C ASN A 81 6.92 -1.34 7.01
N SER A 82 6.39 -2.51 7.37
CA SER A 82 6.75 -3.80 6.76
C SER A 82 6.48 -3.81 5.25
N ILE A 83 5.28 -3.39 4.83
CA ILE A 83 4.94 -3.30 3.41
C ILE A 83 5.78 -2.26 2.67
N PHE A 84 6.15 -1.17 3.34
CA PHE A 84 7.00 -0.15 2.74
C PHE A 84 8.34 -0.78 2.34
N PHE A 85 9.05 -1.40 3.27
CA PHE A 85 10.35 -2.01 2.98
C PHE A 85 10.26 -3.26 2.09
N LEU A 86 9.24 -4.12 2.28
CA LEU A 86 9.03 -5.29 1.43
C LEU A 86 8.79 -4.88 -0.04
N GLY A 87 8.01 -3.83 -0.27
CA GLY A 87 7.81 -3.29 -1.61
C GLY A 87 9.06 -2.70 -2.25
N ILE A 88 9.91 -2.00 -1.48
CA ILE A 88 11.22 -1.54 -1.97
C ILE A 88 12.09 -2.73 -2.39
N LEU A 89 12.13 -3.79 -1.57
CA LEU A 89 12.90 -5.01 -1.86
C LEU A 89 12.45 -5.68 -3.18
N LEU A 90 11.14 -5.86 -3.35
CA LEU A 90 10.57 -6.45 -4.58
C LEU A 90 10.84 -5.56 -5.79
N ALA A 91 10.55 -4.26 -5.67
CA ALA A 91 10.75 -3.31 -6.76
C ALA A 91 12.22 -3.24 -7.20
N LYS A 92 13.19 -3.33 -6.28
CA LYS A 92 14.62 -3.35 -6.62
C LYS A 92 14.98 -4.50 -7.56
N THR A 93 14.36 -5.67 -7.38
CA THR A 93 14.62 -6.85 -8.20
C THR A 93 13.82 -6.83 -9.50
N TRP A 94 12.55 -6.43 -9.43
CA TRP A 94 11.65 -6.37 -10.60
C TRP A 94 11.91 -5.18 -11.52
N ARG A 95 12.73 -4.21 -11.07
CA ARG A 95 13.26 -3.08 -11.86
C ARG A 95 14.12 -3.48 -13.05
N ASN A 96 14.72 -4.67 -13.02
CA ASN A 96 15.62 -5.11 -14.09
C ASN A 96 14.85 -5.48 -15.37
N ASP A 97 13.55 -5.74 -15.26
CA ASP A 97 12.66 -5.73 -16.40
C ASP A 97 12.36 -4.30 -16.81
N SER A 98 12.38 -4.05 -18.13
CA SER A 98 12.27 -2.76 -18.85
C SER A 98 11.05 -1.86 -18.55
N SER A 99 10.36 -2.06 -17.43
CA SER A 99 9.27 -1.21 -16.97
C SER A 99 9.86 0.15 -16.56
N SER A 100 9.67 1.13 -17.45
CA SER A 100 9.97 2.55 -17.24
C SER A 100 9.28 3.12 -16.00
N PHE A 101 8.29 2.40 -15.44
CA PHE A 101 7.58 2.80 -14.23
C PHE A 101 8.50 2.98 -13.01
N PHE A 102 9.43 2.06 -12.79
CA PHE A 102 10.36 2.16 -11.66
C PHE A 102 11.56 3.08 -11.94
N ILE A 103 11.70 3.50 -13.20
CA ILE A 103 12.83 4.29 -13.70
C ILE A 103 12.32 5.71 -13.96
N GLY A 104 12.46 6.56 -12.98
CA GLY A 104 12.09 7.96 -13.11
C GLY A 104 12.63 8.79 -11.96
N GLU A 105 13.13 9.97 -12.28
CA GLU A 105 13.61 10.95 -11.32
C GLU A 105 12.73 12.20 -11.35
N SER A 106 12.52 12.78 -10.17
CA SER A 106 11.89 14.08 -10.06
C SER A 106 12.84 15.17 -10.57
N PRO A 107 12.34 16.40 -10.82
CA PRO A 107 13.21 17.53 -11.12
C PRO A 107 14.22 17.89 -10.00
N LEU A 108 14.11 17.31 -8.80
CA LEU A 108 15.08 17.43 -7.72
C LEU A 108 16.07 16.26 -7.64
N GLY A 109 16.01 15.30 -8.57
CA GLY A 109 16.92 14.14 -8.62
C GLY A 109 16.56 12.99 -7.69
N TYR A 110 15.40 13.01 -7.03
CA TYR A 110 14.93 11.86 -6.25
C TYR A 110 14.14 10.87 -7.10
N GLN A 111 14.24 9.58 -6.79
CA GLN A 111 13.49 8.53 -7.49
C GLN A 111 11.98 8.67 -7.26
N ILE A 112 11.19 8.58 -8.33
CA ILE A 112 9.72 8.73 -8.28
C ILE A 112 9.07 7.55 -7.58
N PHE A 113 9.56 6.32 -7.78
CA PHE A 113 8.93 5.13 -7.21
C PHE A 113 8.88 5.15 -5.68
N PRO A 114 10.00 5.29 -4.92
CA PRO A 114 9.91 5.28 -3.47
C PRO A 114 9.06 6.44 -2.91
N PHE A 115 8.97 7.56 -3.64
CA PHE A 115 8.05 8.65 -3.31
C PHE A 115 6.58 8.26 -3.47
N LEU A 116 6.18 7.62 -4.58
CA LEU A 116 4.82 7.10 -4.77
C LEU A 116 4.51 6.00 -3.75
N TRP A 117 5.45 5.09 -3.54
CA TRP A 117 5.32 3.96 -2.64
C TRP A 117 5.12 4.42 -1.19
N PHE A 118 5.90 5.42 -0.74
CA PHE A 118 5.72 6.11 0.52
C PHE A 118 4.28 6.63 0.70
N LEU A 119 3.71 7.28 -0.32
CA LEU A 119 2.35 7.82 -0.23
C LEU A 119 1.30 6.71 -0.11
N ILE A 120 1.47 5.61 -0.84
CA ILE A 120 0.52 4.49 -0.83
C ILE A 120 0.59 3.76 0.53
N CYS A 121 1.77 3.26 0.90
CA CYS A 121 1.94 2.46 2.11
C CYS A 121 1.54 3.24 3.35
N LEU A 122 1.99 4.48 3.48
CA LEU A 122 1.74 5.24 4.71
C LEU A 122 0.37 5.92 4.76
N THR A 123 -0.58 5.59 3.89
CA THR A 123 -1.95 6.14 3.97
C THR A 123 -3.06 5.13 3.82
N HIS A 124 -2.82 3.98 3.18
CA HIS A 124 -3.89 3.03 2.86
C HIS A 124 -4.72 2.59 4.08
N ASP A 125 -4.05 2.25 5.19
CA ASP A 125 -4.70 1.78 6.42
C ASP A 125 -4.82 2.86 7.51
N LEU A 126 -4.36 4.09 7.27
CA LEU A 126 -4.40 5.14 8.31
C LEU A 126 -5.81 5.63 8.65
N THR A 127 -6.83 5.20 7.91
CA THR A 127 -8.23 5.58 8.16
C THR A 127 -9.12 4.39 8.49
N THR A 128 -8.57 3.26 8.96
CA THR A 128 -9.37 2.09 9.41
C THR A 128 -10.37 2.45 10.51
N ASP A 129 -10.06 3.45 11.35
CA ASP A 129 -10.98 3.96 12.39
C ASP A 129 -12.34 4.43 11.84
N VAL A 130 -12.40 4.89 10.59
CA VAL A 130 -13.64 5.43 9.99
C VAL A 130 -14.69 4.36 9.73
N GLU A 131 -14.29 3.09 9.67
CA GLU A 131 -15.20 1.97 9.42
C GLU A 131 -16.18 1.75 10.57
N ASN A 132 -15.85 2.27 11.77
CA ASN A 132 -16.61 2.10 13.00
C ASN A 132 -17.12 3.44 13.58
N GLU A 133 -17.06 4.54 12.81
CA GLU A 133 -17.46 5.87 13.29
C GLU A 133 -18.95 6.15 13.01
N ASP A 134 -19.82 5.90 14.01
CA ASP A 134 -21.29 5.99 13.88
C ASP A 134 -21.80 7.29 13.20
N GLN A 135 -21.24 8.44 13.59
CA GLN A 135 -21.64 9.73 13.01
C GLN A 135 -21.29 9.86 11.51
N LEU A 136 -20.18 9.25 11.11
CA LEU A 136 -19.73 9.23 9.73
C LEU A 136 -20.64 8.30 8.90
N LEU A 137 -20.97 7.14 9.47
CA LEU A 137 -21.89 6.16 8.90
C LEU A 137 -23.26 6.77 8.60
N GLU A 138 -23.85 7.56 9.50
CA GLU A 138 -25.15 8.22 9.25
C GLU A 138 -25.11 9.20 8.07
N SER A 139 -24.00 9.92 7.89
CA SER A 139 -23.87 11.03 6.94
C SER A 139 -23.56 10.62 5.50
N ILE A 140 -22.88 9.48 5.31
CA ILE A 140 -22.44 9.02 3.99
C ILE A 140 -23.46 8.03 3.40
N ARG A 141 -23.87 8.30 2.16
CA ARG A 141 -24.87 7.51 1.41
C ARG A 141 -24.36 7.10 0.03
N ASP A 142 -23.43 7.87 -0.51
CA ASP A 142 -22.87 7.72 -1.84
C ASP A 142 -21.54 8.46 -1.94
N ILE A 143 -20.97 8.50 -3.14
CA ILE A 143 -19.70 9.17 -3.41
C ILE A 143 -19.78 10.70 -3.25
N GLU A 144 -20.94 11.32 -3.50
CA GLU A 144 -21.09 12.77 -3.41
C GLU A 144 -21.19 13.25 -1.97
N THR A 145 -21.95 12.55 -1.13
CA THR A 145 -22.02 12.77 0.31
C THR A 145 -20.69 12.49 1.00
N LEU A 146 -19.92 11.47 0.55
CA LEU A 146 -18.53 11.28 0.99
C LEU A 146 -17.64 12.51 0.68
N LYS A 147 -17.68 13.01 -0.57
CA LYS A 147 -16.90 14.20 -0.97
C LYS A 147 -17.29 15.43 -0.14
N GLN A 148 -18.58 15.61 0.13
CA GLN A 148 -19.10 16.70 0.96
C GLN A 148 -18.63 16.57 2.42
N HIS A 149 -18.76 15.37 3.01
CA HIS A 149 -18.29 15.05 4.36
C HIS A 149 -16.81 15.37 4.52
N LEU A 150 -15.97 14.90 3.58
CA LEU A 150 -14.53 15.17 3.56
C LEU A 150 -14.18 16.64 3.29
N LYS A 151 -15.14 17.46 2.86
CA LYS A 151 -14.95 18.84 2.39
C LYS A 151 -13.87 18.89 1.29
N CYS A 152 -13.89 17.89 0.41
CA CYS A 152 -12.99 17.79 -0.72
C CYS A 152 -13.24 18.95 -1.67
N ARG A 153 -12.23 19.80 -1.88
CA ARG A 153 -12.25 20.86 -2.90
C ARG A 153 -11.42 20.49 -4.11
N ARG A 154 -10.63 19.42 -3.99
CA ARG A 154 -9.83 18.82 -5.05
C ARG A 154 -10.30 17.37 -5.16
N ILE A 155 -10.92 17.04 -6.27
CA ILE A 155 -11.54 15.73 -6.48
C ILE A 155 -10.53 14.79 -7.11
N LEU A 156 -10.37 13.60 -6.52
CA LEU A 156 -9.57 12.52 -7.10
C LEU A 156 -10.07 12.24 -8.52
N PRO A 157 -9.22 12.39 -9.56
CA PRO A 157 -9.63 12.05 -10.91
C PRO A 157 -9.92 10.54 -10.99
N LEU A 158 -11.12 10.18 -11.44
CA LEU A 158 -11.52 8.80 -11.73
C LEU A 158 -11.39 8.55 -13.24
N LYS A 159 -10.14 8.54 -13.71
CA LYS A 159 -9.79 8.25 -15.11
C LYS A 159 -8.42 7.59 -15.16
N ASP A 160 -8.16 6.81 -16.21
CA ASP A 160 -6.85 6.22 -16.41
C ASP A 160 -5.75 7.29 -16.51
N ILE A 161 -4.75 7.13 -15.66
CA ILE A 161 -3.48 7.86 -15.68
C ILE A 161 -2.31 6.86 -15.52
N ASN A 162 -2.53 5.62 -15.93
CA ASN A 162 -1.65 4.45 -15.86
C ASN A 162 -1.27 4.06 -14.41
N SER A 163 -2.22 4.15 -13.48
CA SER A 163 -2.02 3.66 -12.09
C SER A 163 -2.84 2.42 -11.77
N VAL A 164 -4.08 2.36 -12.23
CA VAL A 164 -5.04 1.27 -11.97
C VAL A 164 -5.95 1.08 -13.19
N PRO A 165 -6.49 -0.12 -13.43
CA PRO A 165 -7.52 -0.34 -14.45
C PRO A 165 -8.73 0.58 -14.32
N ASP A 166 -9.22 1.11 -15.45
CA ASP A 166 -10.42 1.97 -15.49
C ASP A 166 -11.65 1.32 -14.88
N VAL A 167 -11.80 0.00 -15.05
CA VAL A 167 -12.93 -0.74 -14.47
C VAL A 167 -12.99 -0.63 -12.94
N LEU A 168 -11.82 -0.56 -12.27
CA LEU A 168 -11.76 -0.38 -10.82
C LEU A 168 -12.14 1.05 -10.43
N LEU A 169 -11.72 2.05 -11.21
CA LEU A 169 -12.08 3.45 -10.96
C LEU A 169 -13.59 3.67 -11.13
N ASN A 170 -14.16 3.07 -12.17
CA ASN A 170 -15.58 3.14 -12.47
C ASN A 170 -16.42 2.36 -11.45
N ALA A 171 -15.85 1.33 -10.82
CA ALA A 171 -16.50 0.56 -9.77
C ALA A 171 -16.63 1.32 -8.43
N ILE A 172 -15.82 2.35 -8.16
CA ILE A 172 -15.79 3.04 -6.85
C ILE A 172 -17.19 3.47 -6.35
N PRO A 173 -18.03 4.17 -7.14
CA PRO A 173 -19.34 4.61 -6.64
C PRO A 173 -20.27 3.45 -6.28
N HIS A 174 -20.30 2.41 -7.13
CA HIS A 174 -21.14 1.23 -6.94
C HIS A 174 -20.65 0.37 -5.77
N TYR A 175 -19.33 0.18 -5.66
CA TYR A 175 -18.70 -0.56 -4.57
C TYR A 175 -18.90 0.13 -3.22
N LEU A 176 -18.72 1.45 -3.15
CA LEU A 176 -19.00 2.23 -1.94
C LEU A 176 -20.46 2.09 -1.51
N ASN A 177 -21.39 2.25 -2.45
CA ASN A 177 -22.82 2.08 -2.16
C ASN A 177 -23.13 0.69 -1.62
N TRP A 178 -22.52 -0.35 -2.19
CA TRP A 178 -22.69 -1.69 -1.65
C TRP A 178 -22.16 -1.84 -0.22
N LYS A 179 -20.91 -1.42 0.05
CA LYS A 179 -20.29 -1.52 1.39
C LYS A 179 -21.15 -0.84 2.45
N LEU A 180 -21.72 0.32 2.10
CA LEU A 180 -22.65 1.05 2.97
C LEU A 180 -23.92 0.25 3.29
N ASN A 181 -24.45 -0.51 2.33
CA ASN A 181 -25.69 -1.27 2.49
C ASN A 181 -25.47 -2.73 2.95
N ASN A 182 -24.21 -3.19 3.01
CA ASN A 182 -23.85 -4.56 3.39
C ASN A 182 -22.75 -4.53 4.46
N PRO A 183 -23.04 -3.93 5.62
CA PRO A 183 -22.09 -3.85 6.70
C PRO A 183 -21.76 -5.22 7.30
N PRO A 184 -20.57 -5.39 7.90
CA PRO A 184 -20.26 -6.52 8.76
C PRO A 184 -21.31 -6.69 9.87
N LYS A 185 -21.47 -7.93 10.36
CA LYS A 185 -22.42 -8.25 11.42
C LYS A 185 -22.17 -7.37 12.66
N GLY A 186 -23.19 -6.61 13.06
CA GLY A 186 -23.13 -5.72 14.23
C GLY A 186 -22.90 -4.24 13.90
N LEU A 187 -22.71 -3.88 12.63
CA LEU A 187 -22.66 -2.51 12.15
C LEU A 187 -23.89 -2.19 11.29
N GLU A 188 -24.40 -0.95 11.35
CA GLU A 188 -25.51 -0.50 10.50
C GLU A 188 -25.06 -0.10 9.09
N LYS A 189 -23.80 0.37 8.96
CA LYS A 189 -23.16 0.71 7.70
C LYS A 189 -21.66 0.49 7.80
N HIS A 190 -20.98 0.44 6.66
CA HIS A 190 -19.54 0.28 6.60
C HIS A 190 -18.98 1.11 5.44
N VAL A 191 -18.18 2.13 5.77
CA VAL A 191 -17.49 2.95 4.77
C VAL A 191 -16.15 2.33 4.49
N ASP A 192 -15.86 2.00 3.23
CA ASP A 192 -14.57 1.45 2.84
C ASP A 192 -13.43 2.43 3.15
N HIS A 193 -12.52 2.04 4.03
CA HIS A 193 -11.40 2.89 4.45
C HIS A 193 -10.47 3.24 3.29
N GLY A 194 -10.31 2.36 2.29
CA GLY A 194 -9.47 2.61 1.12
C GLY A 194 -10.03 3.72 0.24
N ILE A 195 -11.32 3.65 -0.10
CA ILE A 195 -12.03 4.72 -0.82
C ILE A 195 -11.95 6.03 -0.03
N TYR A 196 -12.23 5.99 1.27
CA TYR A 196 -12.15 7.17 2.14
C TYR A 196 -10.73 7.78 2.15
N ALA A 197 -9.70 6.96 2.38
CA ALA A 197 -8.30 7.35 2.41
C ALA A 197 -7.85 7.95 1.08
N GLY A 198 -8.18 7.32 -0.05
CA GLY A 198 -7.76 7.79 -1.38
C GLY A 198 -8.27 9.19 -1.70
N PHE A 199 -9.56 9.45 -1.46
CA PHE A 199 -10.17 10.77 -1.67
C PHE A 199 -9.60 11.83 -0.71
N LYS A 200 -9.48 11.48 0.58
CA LYS A 200 -8.93 12.39 1.60
C LYS A 200 -7.46 12.70 1.30
N MET A 201 -6.65 11.70 0.99
CA MET A 201 -5.23 11.85 0.66
C MET A 201 -5.05 12.80 -0.52
N TYR A 202 -5.76 12.58 -1.63
CA TYR A 202 -5.60 13.42 -2.83
C TYR A 202 -5.89 14.88 -2.51
N ASP A 203 -7.02 15.15 -1.85
CA ASP A 203 -7.43 16.51 -1.51
C ASP A 203 -6.39 17.21 -0.61
N LYS A 204 -5.90 16.52 0.42
CA LYS A 204 -4.93 17.08 1.37
C LYS A 204 -3.55 17.29 0.74
N LEU A 205 -3.08 16.38 -0.11
CA LEU A 205 -1.80 16.52 -0.80
C LEU A 205 -1.80 17.70 -1.78
N VAL A 206 -2.87 17.84 -2.59
CA VAL A 206 -3.00 18.96 -3.53
C VAL A 206 -3.11 20.30 -2.78
N LYS A 207 -3.92 20.36 -1.72
CA LYS A 207 -4.05 21.57 -0.87
C LYS A 207 -2.71 21.93 -0.21
N ASN A 208 -1.97 20.94 0.32
CA ASN A 208 -0.65 21.18 0.90
C ASN A 208 0.32 21.74 -0.15
N ARG A 209 0.38 21.15 -1.36
CA ARG A 209 1.19 21.67 -2.45
C ARG A 209 0.83 23.11 -2.82
N GLU A 210 -0.45 23.42 -3.00
CA GLU A 210 -0.94 24.78 -3.27
C GLU A 210 -0.52 25.77 -2.18
N TYR A 211 -0.67 25.37 -0.92
CA TYR A 211 -0.28 26.17 0.23
C TYR A 211 1.22 26.45 0.25
N ARG A 212 2.05 25.41 0.09
CA ARG A 212 3.52 25.52 0.08
C ARG A 212 4.01 26.36 -1.09
N GLN A 213 3.48 26.13 -2.30
CA GLN A 213 3.83 26.91 -3.48
C GLN A 213 3.47 28.39 -3.31
N ARG A 214 2.31 28.70 -2.70
CA ARG A 214 1.93 30.08 -2.37
C ARG A 214 2.90 30.70 -1.36
N ARG A 215 3.27 30.00 -0.29
CA ARG A 215 4.25 30.51 0.69
C ARG A 215 5.62 30.80 0.07
N ILE A 216 6.08 29.96 -0.86
CA ILE A 216 7.32 30.20 -1.62
C ILE A 216 7.20 31.48 -2.46
N ARG A 217 6.09 31.68 -3.18
CA ARG A 217 5.85 32.92 -3.96
C ARG A 217 5.80 34.16 -3.08
N GLU A 218 5.20 34.05 -1.89
CA GLU A 218 5.14 35.12 -0.88
C GLU A 218 6.47 35.32 -0.12
N LYS A 219 7.55 34.60 -0.47
CA LYS A 219 8.86 34.60 0.23
C LYS A 219 8.77 34.24 1.72
N LYS A 220 7.73 33.51 2.12
CA LYS A 220 7.46 33.05 3.49
C LYS A 220 7.98 31.62 3.77
N GLU A 221 8.57 30.98 2.77
CA GLU A 221 9.17 29.65 2.83
C GLU A 221 10.29 29.53 1.77
N LYS A 222 11.35 28.79 2.08
CA LYS A 222 12.46 28.54 1.14
C LYS A 222 12.06 27.42 0.16
N LYS A 223 12.60 27.47 -1.06
CA LYS A 223 12.38 26.45 -2.11
C LYS A 223 13.30 25.23 -1.89
N SER A 224 13.16 24.54 -0.77
CA SER A 224 13.96 23.33 -0.44
C SER A 224 13.32 22.02 -0.92
N LEU A 225 12.01 22.02 -1.18
CA LEU A 225 11.26 20.86 -1.64
C LEU A 225 10.53 21.17 -2.96
N PHE A 226 10.15 20.12 -3.68
CA PHE A 226 9.41 20.23 -4.93
C PHE A 226 7.91 20.41 -4.65
N TRP A 227 7.32 21.47 -5.18
CA TRP A 227 5.90 21.80 -4.99
C TRP A 227 5.21 22.26 -6.29
N GLN A 228 5.68 21.76 -7.43
CA GLN A 228 5.11 22.13 -8.73
C GLN A 228 3.88 21.29 -9.08
N LYS A 229 3.18 21.68 -10.15
CA LYS A 229 1.85 21.16 -10.51
C LYS A 229 1.89 19.68 -10.93
N GLU A 230 3.03 19.23 -11.44
CA GLU A 230 3.33 17.87 -11.87
C GLU A 230 3.13 16.85 -10.74
N LEU A 231 3.25 17.27 -9.47
CA LEU A 231 2.93 16.41 -8.34
C LEU A 231 1.47 15.96 -8.29
N ASN A 232 0.54 16.70 -8.90
CA ASN A 232 -0.87 16.31 -8.87
C ASN A 232 -1.11 14.96 -9.55
N GLU A 233 -0.40 14.66 -10.62
CA GLU A 233 -0.53 13.36 -11.28
C GLU A 233 0.02 12.25 -10.38
N GLN A 234 1.16 12.48 -9.71
CA GLN A 234 1.73 11.51 -8.78
C GLN A 234 0.83 11.28 -7.55
N TYR A 235 0.24 12.35 -7.02
CA TYR A 235 -0.76 12.27 -5.95
C TYR A 235 -2.01 11.52 -6.40
N ALA A 236 -2.48 11.76 -7.63
CA ALA A 236 -3.60 11.01 -8.19
C ALA A 236 -3.26 9.52 -8.35
N LYS A 237 -2.07 9.18 -8.86
CA LYS A 237 -1.61 7.79 -9.02
C LYS A 237 -1.62 7.03 -7.69
N ALA A 238 -1.00 7.60 -6.65
CA ALA A 238 -1.00 7.01 -5.31
C ALA A 238 -2.43 6.90 -4.75
N SER A 239 -3.24 7.95 -4.89
CA SER A 239 -4.61 7.98 -4.37
C SER A 239 -5.57 7.03 -5.08
N GLN A 240 -5.39 6.78 -6.37
CA GLN A 240 -6.18 5.79 -7.12
C GLN A 240 -5.86 4.37 -6.67
N VAL A 241 -4.58 4.04 -6.45
CA VAL A 241 -4.19 2.73 -5.89
C VAL A 241 -4.81 2.53 -4.51
N VAL A 242 -4.69 3.52 -3.62
CA VAL A 242 -5.32 3.47 -2.30
C VAL A 242 -6.85 3.39 -2.40
N ALA A 243 -7.50 4.14 -3.28
CA ALA A 243 -8.97 4.11 -3.40
C ALA A 243 -9.54 2.78 -3.92
N THR A 244 -8.72 1.96 -4.59
CA THR A 244 -9.19 0.76 -5.29
C THR A 244 -8.67 -0.55 -4.73
N HIS A 245 -7.74 -0.52 -3.76
CA HIS A 245 -7.09 -1.73 -3.25
C HIS A 245 -8.03 -2.72 -2.57
N ASN A 246 -9.18 -2.25 -2.06
CA ASN A 246 -10.22 -3.07 -1.46
C ASN A 246 -11.40 -3.37 -2.39
N ILE A 247 -11.32 -3.09 -3.70
CA ILE A 247 -12.38 -3.46 -4.65
C ILE A 247 -12.12 -4.89 -5.15
N TRP A 248 -13.03 -5.82 -4.85
CA TRP A 248 -12.82 -7.26 -5.07
C TRP A 248 -13.55 -7.73 -6.32
N PHE A 249 -12.88 -8.55 -7.13
CA PHE A 249 -13.39 -9.04 -8.42
C PHE A 249 -14.36 -10.22 -8.30
N ASN A 250 -14.31 -11.00 -7.21
CA ASN A 250 -14.78 -12.39 -7.21
C ASN A 250 -16.07 -12.65 -6.46
N ASN A 251 -17.13 -11.92 -6.82
CA ASN A 251 -18.48 -12.36 -6.46
C ASN A 251 -19.45 -12.03 -7.61
N PRO A 252 -19.55 -12.91 -8.62
CA PRO A 252 -20.26 -12.60 -9.86
C PRO A 252 -21.75 -12.30 -9.71
N ASP A 253 -22.44 -13.10 -8.91
CA ASP A 253 -23.88 -12.92 -8.64
C ASP A 253 -24.12 -11.59 -7.91
N TYR A 254 -23.29 -11.30 -6.92
CA TYR A 254 -23.29 -10.02 -6.20
C TYR A 254 -22.98 -8.83 -7.13
N ASN A 255 -21.97 -8.96 -7.97
CA ASN A 255 -21.51 -7.89 -8.84
C ASN A 255 -22.63 -7.48 -9.81
N LYS A 256 -23.40 -8.46 -10.29
CA LYS A 256 -24.54 -8.23 -11.18
C LYS A 256 -25.68 -7.46 -10.51
N GLU A 257 -26.00 -7.80 -9.27
CA GLU A 257 -27.09 -7.15 -8.54
C GLU A 257 -26.77 -5.70 -8.13
N ASN A 258 -25.48 -5.31 -8.16
CA ASN A 258 -25.00 -4.03 -7.62
C ASN A 258 -24.35 -3.09 -8.66
N GLY A 259 -24.49 -3.39 -9.95
CA GLY A 259 -23.92 -2.58 -11.04
C GLY A 259 -22.40 -2.67 -11.14
N LEU A 260 -21.82 -3.76 -10.66
CA LEU A 260 -20.40 -4.10 -10.72
C LEU A 260 -20.11 -5.20 -11.75
N ASP A 261 -21.05 -5.45 -12.68
CA ASP A 261 -20.93 -6.47 -13.73
C ASP A 261 -19.63 -6.41 -14.53
N ASP A 262 -19.08 -5.21 -14.72
CA ASP A 262 -17.86 -5.05 -15.49
C ASP A 262 -16.62 -5.59 -14.75
N LEU A 263 -16.66 -5.68 -13.41
CA LEU A 263 -15.63 -6.39 -12.64
C LEU A 263 -15.57 -7.88 -13.00
N ASN A 264 -16.71 -8.50 -13.34
CA ASN A 264 -16.77 -9.91 -13.74
C ASN A 264 -16.16 -10.17 -15.12
N LYS A 265 -16.11 -9.15 -15.98
CA LYS A 265 -15.62 -9.25 -17.35
C LYS A 265 -14.14 -8.87 -17.46
N GLN A 266 -13.59 -8.30 -16.39
CA GLN A 266 -12.22 -7.82 -16.38
C GLN A 266 -11.24 -9.00 -16.36
N GLU A 267 -10.29 -8.99 -17.29
CA GLU A 267 -9.13 -9.88 -17.21
C GLU A 267 -8.28 -9.54 -16.00
N ASN A 268 -7.67 -10.57 -15.40
CA ASN A 268 -6.73 -10.42 -14.29
C ASN A 268 -5.71 -9.31 -14.54
N VAL A 269 -5.54 -8.42 -13.56
CA VAL A 269 -4.70 -7.24 -13.66
C VAL A 269 -3.24 -7.65 -13.83
N ARG A 270 -2.61 -7.14 -14.89
CA ARG A 270 -1.27 -7.55 -15.29
C ARG A 270 -0.22 -6.55 -14.83
N PHE A 271 0.94 -7.06 -14.43
CA PHE A 271 2.06 -6.23 -13.96
C PHE A 271 2.62 -5.31 -15.04
N ASP A 272 2.66 -5.77 -16.30
CA ASP A 272 3.17 -4.96 -17.43
C ASP A 272 2.32 -3.71 -17.67
N ASP A 273 1.02 -3.80 -17.38
CA ASP A 273 0.04 -2.75 -17.66
C ASP A 273 -0.13 -1.84 -16.42
N TYR A 274 -0.15 -2.41 -15.21
CA TYR A 274 -0.37 -1.67 -13.94
C TYR A 274 0.62 -2.08 -12.83
N PRO A 275 1.94 -1.83 -12.99
CA PRO A 275 2.97 -2.35 -12.10
C PRO A 275 2.83 -1.87 -10.65
N LEU A 276 2.44 -0.62 -10.43
CA LEU A 276 2.26 -0.05 -9.08
C LEU A 276 1.14 -0.76 -8.31
N TYR A 277 0.00 -0.94 -8.96
CA TYR A 277 -1.17 -1.59 -8.37
C TYR A 277 -0.88 -3.06 -8.08
N VAL A 278 -0.34 -3.79 -9.06
CA VAL A 278 -0.01 -5.21 -8.88
C VAL A 278 1.02 -5.42 -7.77
N LEU A 279 2.08 -4.60 -7.72
CA LEU A 279 3.05 -4.66 -6.62
C LEU A 279 2.38 -4.40 -5.26
N PHE A 280 1.54 -3.37 -5.17
CA PHE A 280 0.82 -3.04 -3.93
C PHE A 280 -0.09 -4.18 -3.48
N CYS A 281 -0.94 -4.70 -4.37
CA CYS A 281 -1.83 -5.82 -4.04
C CYS A 281 -1.06 -7.07 -3.58
N ILE A 282 0.07 -7.39 -4.22
CA ILE A 282 0.91 -8.53 -3.80
C ILE A 282 1.47 -8.28 -2.39
N VAL A 283 2.18 -7.17 -2.20
CA VAL A 283 2.89 -6.86 -0.94
C VAL A 283 1.92 -6.78 0.22
N ASP A 284 0.81 -6.06 0.05
CA ASP A 284 -0.21 -5.93 1.09
C ASP A 284 -0.82 -7.30 1.43
N THR A 285 -1.12 -8.14 0.44
CA THR A 285 -1.71 -9.47 0.68
C THR A 285 -0.75 -10.41 1.40
N ILE A 286 0.53 -10.44 1.02
CA ILE A 286 1.51 -11.40 1.55
C ILE A 286 2.18 -10.94 2.84
N ASP A 287 1.95 -9.71 3.28
CA ASP A 287 2.66 -9.14 4.42
C ASP A 287 2.57 -10.04 5.66
N PRO A 288 3.70 -10.56 6.16
CA PRO A 288 3.69 -11.46 7.30
C PRO A 288 3.16 -10.81 8.57
N VAL A 289 3.48 -9.53 8.78
CA VAL A 289 3.14 -8.80 10.01
C VAL A 289 1.63 -8.74 10.17
N LYS A 290 0.91 -8.27 9.14
CA LYS A 290 -0.56 -8.27 9.10
C LYS A 290 -1.17 -9.67 9.29
N ASN A 291 -0.68 -10.65 8.52
CA ASN A 291 -1.32 -11.97 8.48
C ASN A 291 -1.11 -12.76 9.78
N VAL A 292 0.06 -12.66 10.42
CA VAL A 292 0.33 -13.30 11.70
C VAL A 292 -0.47 -12.64 12.80
N TRP A 293 -0.53 -11.32 12.85
CA TRP A 293 -1.23 -10.57 13.90
C TRP A 293 -2.73 -10.82 13.96
N ARG A 294 -3.35 -11.16 12.83
CA ARG A 294 -4.75 -11.63 12.79
C ARG A 294 -5.02 -12.89 13.63
N ASN A 295 -4.00 -13.69 14.00
CA ASN A 295 -4.15 -14.84 14.90
C ASN A 295 -4.16 -14.48 16.39
N TYR A 296 -3.74 -13.27 16.77
CA TYR A 296 -3.46 -12.90 18.17
C TYR A 296 -4.49 -11.94 18.77
N GLN A 297 -5.75 -11.96 18.31
CA GLN A 297 -6.83 -11.07 18.75
C GLN A 297 -6.95 -10.96 20.28
N GLY A 298 -6.34 -9.93 20.89
CA GLY A 298 -6.32 -9.70 22.35
C GLY A 298 -5.22 -10.42 23.14
N ALA A 299 -4.36 -11.21 22.48
CA ALA A 299 -3.17 -11.83 23.06
C ALA A 299 -1.92 -10.95 22.86
N LYS A 300 -0.85 -11.25 23.60
CA LYS A 300 0.45 -10.59 23.37
C LYS A 300 0.96 -10.94 21.98
N MET A 301 1.01 -9.95 21.11
CA MET A 301 1.44 -10.10 19.72
C MET A 301 2.96 -10.28 19.65
N PRO A 302 3.47 -11.15 18.75
CA PRO A 302 4.90 -11.22 18.49
C PRO A 302 5.40 -9.90 17.87
N HIS A 303 6.61 -9.48 18.23
CA HIS A 303 7.26 -8.33 17.60
C HIS A 303 7.43 -8.55 16.09
N SER A 304 7.27 -7.48 15.29
CA SER A 304 7.31 -7.53 13.82
C SER A 304 8.65 -8.08 13.33
N GLU A 305 9.76 -7.74 13.97
CA GLU A 305 11.11 -8.24 13.65
C GLU A 305 11.20 -9.75 13.81
N LYS A 306 10.57 -10.31 14.84
CA LYS A 306 10.51 -11.77 15.04
C LYS A 306 9.75 -12.43 13.89
N ILE A 307 8.64 -11.84 13.47
CA ILE A 307 7.83 -12.36 12.37
C ILE A 307 8.64 -12.34 11.06
N LEU A 308 9.27 -11.20 10.74
CA LEU A 308 10.04 -11.01 9.51
C LEU A 308 11.31 -11.86 9.47
N LYS A 309 11.93 -12.12 10.62
CA LYS A 309 13.05 -13.07 10.76
C LYS A 309 12.60 -14.54 10.61
N GLY A 310 11.33 -14.83 10.88
CA GLY A 310 10.76 -16.18 10.78
C GLY A 310 10.51 -16.67 9.35
N ILE A 311 10.72 -15.83 8.33
CA ILE A 311 10.46 -16.15 6.93
C ILE A 311 11.68 -15.85 6.08
N ALA A 312 12.18 -16.87 5.37
CA ALA A 312 13.16 -16.68 4.30
C ALA A 312 12.47 -16.23 3.01
N ILE A 313 13.05 -15.25 2.32
CA ILE A 313 12.53 -14.75 1.04
C ILE A 313 13.61 -14.81 -0.03
N ASN A 314 13.21 -15.19 -1.24
CA ASN A 314 14.03 -15.09 -2.44
C ASN A 314 13.22 -14.43 -3.55
N VAL A 315 13.66 -13.25 -3.98
CA VAL A 315 13.04 -12.49 -5.05
C VAL A 315 13.81 -12.75 -6.35
N GLY A 316 13.10 -13.18 -7.38
CA GLY A 316 13.63 -13.27 -8.75
C GLY A 316 13.02 -12.19 -9.64
N GLU A 317 13.48 -12.11 -10.89
CA GLU A 317 13.11 -11.06 -11.87
C GLU A 317 11.61 -10.83 -12.01
N ARG A 318 10.81 -11.90 -11.93
CA ARG A 318 9.33 -11.85 -11.96
C ARG A 318 8.68 -12.88 -11.04
N SER A 319 9.35 -13.19 -9.94
CA SER A 319 8.85 -14.17 -8.99
C SER A 319 9.31 -13.86 -7.58
N LEU A 320 8.64 -14.44 -6.59
CA LEU A 320 9.13 -14.48 -5.24
C LEU A 320 8.83 -15.85 -4.62
N THR A 321 9.69 -16.28 -3.71
CA THR A 321 9.48 -17.48 -2.90
C THR A 321 9.67 -17.13 -1.44
N MET A 322 8.67 -17.43 -0.62
CA MET A 322 8.74 -17.34 0.84
C MET A 322 8.83 -18.75 1.43
N GLN A 323 9.67 -18.96 2.44
CA GLN A 323 9.82 -20.23 3.14
C GLN A 323 9.71 -20.02 4.64
N ASN A 324 8.90 -20.83 5.31
CA ASN A 324 8.80 -20.80 6.76
C ASN A 324 10.12 -21.29 7.38
N LYS A 325 10.74 -20.46 8.23
CA LYS A 325 11.95 -20.81 8.98
C LYS A 325 11.66 -21.05 10.46
N ASP A 326 10.82 -20.23 11.06
CA ASP A 326 10.63 -20.20 12.52
C ASP A 326 9.22 -19.72 12.96
N LEU A 327 8.26 -19.61 12.03
CA LEU A 327 6.87 -19.34 12.40
C LEU A 327 6.14 -20.63 12.73
N THR A 328 5.11 -20.51 13.57
CA THR A 328 4.19 -21.63 13.80
C THR A 328 3.49 -22.02 12.50
N GLU A 329 3.03 -23.26 12.41
CA GLU A 329 2.26 -23.74 11.26
C GLU A 329 0.99 -22.90 11.04
N ALA A 330 0.30 -22.52 12.13
CA ALA A 330 -0.90 -21.69 12.07
C ALA A 330 -0.63 -20.28 11.53
N ASP A 331 0.49 -19.67 11.94
CA ASP A 331 0.90 -18.34 11.48
C ASP A 331 1.29 -18.36 10.00
N PHE A 332 2.10 -19.32 9.58
CA PHE A 332 2.48 -19.44 8.18
C PHE A 332 1.28 -19.80 7.29
N ASN A 333 0.34 -20.62 7.79
CA ASN A 333 -0.86 -20.98 7.06
C ASN A 333 -1.77 -19.76 6.79
N ARG A 334 -1.81 -18.74 7.66
CA ARG A 334 -2.53 -17.49 7.36
C ARG A 334 -1.98 -16.78 6.14
N ILE A 335 -0.66 -16.68 6.05
CA ILE A 335 0.03 -16.07 4.90
C ILE A 335 -0.28 -16.88 3.63
N ARG A 336 -0.25 -18.22 3.71
CA ARG A 336 -0.63 -19.11 2.58
C ARG A 336 -2.05 -18.86 2.11
N LEU A 337 -3.02 -18.83 3.03
CA LEU A 337 -4.44 -18.61 2.72
C LEU A 337 -4.68 -17.23 2.09
N ALA A 338 -4.04 -16.18 2.62
CA ALA A 338 -4.11 -14.85 2.03
C ALA A 338 -3.52 -14.85 0.61
N THR A 339 -2.39 -15.52 0.39
CA THR A 339 -1.74 -15.57 -0.93
C THR A 339 -2.57 -16.35 -1.97
N ALA A 340 -3.35 -17.34 -1.54
CA ALA A 340 -4.15 -18.20 -2.43
C ALA A 340 -5.19 -17.44 -3.26
N SER A 341 -5.60 -16.24 -2.82
CA SER A 341 -6.60 -15.43 -3.51
C SER A 341 -6.02 -14.58 -4.65
N LEU A 342 -4.71 -14.33 -4.70
CA LEU A 342 -4.10 -13.45 -5.70
C LEU A 342 -4.42 -13.83 -7.17
N PRO A 343 -4.39 -15.10 -7.59
CA PRO A 343 -4.70 -15.49 -8.98
C PRO A 343 -6.15 -15.21 -9.39
N SER A 344 -7.03 -14.89 -8.44
CA SER A 344 -8.43 -14.60 -8.74
C SER A 344 -8.64 -13.17 -9.25
N TRP A 345 -7.62 -12.30 -9.19
CA TRP A 345 -7.70 -10.95 -9.77
C TRP A 345 -6.40 -10.39 -10.33
N LEU A 346 -5.24 -10.98 -10.03
CA LEU A 346 -3.96 -10.61 -10.62
C LEU A 346 -3.48 -11.68 -11.59
N ALA A 347 -2.76 -11.25 -12.63
CA ALA A 347 -2.13 -12.17 -13.58
C ALA A 347 -0.87 -12.78 -12.97
N VAL A 348 -1.06 -13.67 -12.00
CA VAL A 348 -0.01 -14.38 -11.26
C VAL A 348 -0.36 -15.85 -11.14
N SER A 349 0.66 -16.71 -11.07
CA SER A 349 0.51 -18.09 -10.61
C SER A 349 0.98 -18.19 -9.16
N VAL A 350 0.27 -18.95 -8.33
CA VAL A 350 0.63 -19.21 -6.94
C VAL A 350 0.77 -20.73 -6.72
N HIS A 351 1.89 -21.14 -6.14
CA HIS A 351 2.13 -22.51 -5.67
C HIS A 351 2.32 -22.51 -4.15
N LEU A 352 1.56 -23.35 -3.46
CA LEU A 352 1.51 -23.41 -2.00
C LEU A 352 1.91 -24.80 -1.51
N ASP A 353 3.01 -24.89 -0.76
CA ASP A 353 3.40 -26.08 0.00
C ASP A 353 3.32 -25.78 1.51
N ASN A 354 3.42 -26.81 2.35
CA ASN A 354 3.31 -26.66 3.80
C ASN A 354 4.28 -25.66 4.41
N ALA A 355 5.49 -25.56 3.86
CA ALA A 355 6.53 -24.66 4.35
C ALA A 355 6.97 -23.63 3.30
N SER A 356 6.30 -23.52 2.14
CA SER A 356 6.68 -22.57 1.11
C SER A 356 5.53 -21.99 0.30
N ILE A 357 5.72 -20.76 -0.14
CA ILE A 357 4.85 -20.02 -1.04
C ILE A 357 5.71 -19.58 -2.22
N LYS A 358 5.26 -19.82 -3.45
CA LYS A 358 5.89 -19.29 -4.65
C LYS A 358 4.87 -18.53 -5.49
N ILE A 359 5.21 -17.31 -5.87
CA ILE A 359 4.41 -16.45 -6.75
C ILE A 359 5.24 -16.18 -7.99
N ASN A 360 4.65 -16.35 -9.18
CA ASN A 360 5.24 -15.91 -10.44
C ASN A 360 4.28 -14.92 -11.11
N ILE A 361 4.82 -13.81 -11.60
CA ILE A 361 4.10 -12.84 -12.42
C ILE A 361 3.97 -13.42 -13.83
N LEU A 362 2.75 -13.47 -14.37
CA LEU A 362 2.50 -13.97 -15.71
C LEU A 362 2.76 -12.85 -16.73
N THR A 363 3.54 -13.14 -17.76
CA THR A 363 3.79 -12.25 -18.89
C THR A 363 2.81 -12.52 -20.03
N LYS A 364 2.82 -11.65 -21.04
CA LYS A 364 1.92 -11.71 -22.21
C LYS A 364 2.41 -12.78 -23.17
#